data_AF-A0A1B9IB44-F1
#
_entry.id   AF-A0A1B9IB44-F1
#
_cell.length_a   1.000
_cell.length_b   1.000
_cell.length_c   1.000
_cell.angle_alpha   90.00
_cell.angle_beta   90.00
_cell.angle_gamma   90.00
#
_symmetry.space_group_name_H-M   'P 1'
#
loop_
_entity.id
_entity.type
_entity.pdbx_description
1 polymer ?
#
loop_
_entity_poly.entity_id
_entity_poly.type
_entity_poly.pdbx_seq_one_letter_code
_entity_poly.pdbx_strand_id
1 'polypeptide(L)'
;MSKGTRFLTLAIPSIILYLLALFHILPIPIFSQEIADQILPVLPFWLLVSFGSYSLYSLGLGLVQFHDTPEAYESLLREISQAKDELRNYGVSVD
;
A
#
# COMPACT_ATOMS: atom_id res chain seq x y z
N MET A 1 4.63 -10.97 18.14
CA MET A 1 3.36 -10.33 17.75
C MET A 1 3.22 -10.42 16.24
N SER A 2 2.07 -10.85 15.71
CA SER A 2 1.86 -10.88 14.26
C SER A 2 1.67 -9.46 13.71
N LYS A 3 1.90 -9.25 12.40
CA LYS A 3 1.66 -7.95 11.75
C LYS A 3 0.21 -7.47 11.96
N GLY A 4 -0.75 -8.39 11.93
CA GLY A 4 -2.16 -8.11 12.20
C GLY A 4 -2.43 -7.68 13.65
N THR A 5 -1.82 -8.35 14.63
CA THR A 5 -1.96 -7.96 16.04
C THR A 5 -1.42 -6.54 16.27
N ARG A 6 -0.28 -6.19 15.68
CA ARG A 6 0.32 -4.85 15.81
C ARG A 6 -0.56 -3.75 15.21
N PHE A 7 -1.21 -4.04 14.08
CA PHE A 7 -2.19 -3.12 13.49
C PHE A 7 -3.40 -2.92 14.42
N LEU A 8 -4.00 -4.01 14.89
CA LEU A 8 -5.16 -3.96 15.79
C LEU A 8 -4.86 -3.22 17.09
N THR A 9 -3.69 -3.44 17.69
CA THR A 9 -3.28 -2.76 18.92
C THR A 9 -3.18 -1.24 18.77
N LEU A 10 -2.97 -0.73 17.55
CA LEU A 10 -2.93 0.70 17.28
C LEU A 10 -4.30 1.22 16.81
N ALA A 11 -4.97 0.49 15.92
CA ALA A 11 -6.24 0.92 15.33
C ALA A 11 -7.36 1.04 16.37
N ILE A 12 -7.50 0.07 17.27
CA ILE A 12 -8.57 0.05 18.28
C ILE A 12 -8.51 1.29 19.19
N PRO A 13 -7.39 1.61 19.87
CA PRO A 13 -7.35 2.81 20.71
C PRO A 13 -7.49 4.11 19.91
N SER A 14 -6.98 4.18 18.66
CA SER A 14 -7.20 5.35 17.81
C SER A 14 -8.67 5.57 17.47
N ILE A 15 -9.42 4.50 17.19
CA ILE A 15 -10.88 4.57 16.93
C ILE A 15 -11.62 4.98 18.21
N ILE A 16 -11.27 4.41 19.36
CA ILE A 16 -11.87 4.78 20.65
C ILE A 16 -11.62 6.26 20.93
N LEU A 17 -10.39 6.75 20.77
CA LEU A 17 -10.04 8.14 20.97
C LEU A 17 -10.83 9.07 20.03
N TYR A 18 -10.98 8.69 18.76
CA TYR A 18 -11.79 9.42 17.80
C TYR A 18 -13.26 9.50 18.22
N LEU A 19 -13.87 8.40 18.67
CA LEU A 19 -15.26 8.40 19.15
C LEU A 19 -15.42 9.26 20.41
N LEU A 20 -14.48 9.18 21.35
CA LEU A 20 -14.50 10.03 22.56
C LEU A 20 -14.40 11.52 22.21
N ALA A 21 -13.60 11.87 21.20
CA ALA A 21 -13.52 13.22 20.68
C ALA A 21 -14.82 13.64 19.96
N LEU A 22 -15.41 12.74 19.14
CA LEU A 22 -16.64 12.99 18.40
C LEU A 22 -17.85 13.27 19.32
N PHE A 23 -17.92 12.63 20.48
CA PHE A 23 -18.98 12.86 21.47
C PHE A 23 -18.65 13.96 22.50
N HIS A 24 -17.58 14.73 22.28
CA HIS A 24 -17.11 15.77 23.21
C HIS A 24 -16.83 15.30 24.65
N ILE A 25 -16.59 14.00 24.84
CA ILE A 25 -16.21 13.44 26.13
C ILE A 25 -14.78 13.87 26.48
N LEU A 26 -13.94 14.04 25.46
CA LEU A 26 -12.60 14.59 25.58
C LEU A 26 -12.58 16.05 25.09
N PRO A 27 -12.23 17.02 25.94
CA PRO A 27 -12.02 18.39 25.49
C PRO A 27 -10.80 18.46 24.58
N ILE A 28 -10.92 19.10 23.43
CA ILE A 28 -9.82 19.34 22.49
C ILE A 28 -9.30 20.77 22.74
N PRO A 29 -8.22 20.97 23.51
CA PRO A 29 -7.81 22.30 23.96
C PRO A 29 -7.22 23.19 22.86
N ILE A 30 -6.91 22.60 21.70
CA ILE A 30 -6.18 23.25 20.59
C ILE A 30 -7.13 23.97 19.62
N PHE A 31 -8.38 23.54 19.53
CA PHE A 31 -9.36 24.06 18.57
C PHE A 31 -10.58 24.64 19.30
N SER A 32 -11.23 25.64 18.70
CA SER A 32 -12.56 26.06 19.16
C SER A 32 -13.58 24.95 18.91
N GLN A 33 -14.61 24.88 19.75
CA GLN A 33 -15.67 23.86 19.64
C GLN A 33 -16.33 23.88 18.26
N GLU A 34 -16.60 25.07 17.72
CA GLU A 34 -17.19 25.23 16.37
C GLU A 34 -16.35 24.59 15.26
N ILE A 35 -15.03 24.67 15.36
CA ILE A 35 -14.12 24.08 14.36
C ILE A 35 -14.07 22.57 14.52
N ALA A 36 -14.03 22.08 15.77
CA ALA A 36 -14.02 20.65 16.06
C ALA A 36 -15.29 19.97 15.53
N ASP A 37 -16.45 20.59 15.72
CA ASP A 37 -17.75 20.10 15.23
C ASP A 37 -17.83 19.95 13.71
N GLN A 38 -17.13 20.81 12.97
CA GLN A 38 -17.08 20.74 11.50
C GLN A 38 -16.06 19.71 11.00
N ILE A 39 -14.93 19.57 11.69
CA ILE A 39 -13.81 18.72 11.23
C ILE A 39 -13.99 17.26 11.64
N LEU A 40 -14.40 16.97 12.87
CA LEU A 40 -14.48 15.60 13.41
C LEU A 40 -15.36 14.67 12.55
N PRO A 41 -16.53 15.09 12.03
CA PRO A 41 -17.37 14.21 11.20
C PRO A 41 -16.76 13.91 9.82
N VAL A 42 -15.97 14.82 9.24
CA VAL A 42 -15.39 14.65 7.90
C VAL A 42 -14.01 13.99 7.91
N LEU A 43 -13.38 13.88 9.08
CA LEU A 43 -12.04 13.33 9.25
C LEU A 43 -11.88 11.88 8.74
N PRO A 44 -12.84 10.94 8.92
CA PRO A 44 -12.74 9.61 8.34
C PRO A 44 -12.70 9.61 6.81
N PHE A 45 -13.45 10.51 6.17
CA PHE A 45 -13.45 10.65 4.72
C PHE A 45 -12.11 11.22 4.23
N TRP A 46 -11.58 12.23 4.92
CA TRP A 46 -10.25 12.77 4.62
C TRP A 46 -9.12 11.75 4.81
N LEU A 47 -9.24 10.85 5.78
CA LEU A 47 -8.31 9.73 5.95
C LEU A 47 -8.34 8.82 4.73
N LEU A 48 -9.54 8.46 4.24
CA LEU A 48 -9.69 7.65 3.03
C LEU A 48 -9.08 8.34 1.79
N VAL A 49 -9.36 9.62 1.58
CA VAL A 49 -8.81 10.42 0.47
C VAL A 49 -7.27 10.48 0.54
N SER A 50 -6.73 10.71 1.73
CA SER A 50 -5.28 10.78 1.96
C SER A 50 -4.61 9.42 1.73
N PHE A 51 -5.21 8.34 2.24
CA PHE A 51 -4.74 6.97 2.01
C PHE A 51 -4.77 6.58 0.54
N GLY A 52 -5.85 6.94 -0.17
CA GLY A 52 -5.97 6.72 -1.60
C GLY A 52 -4.88 7.48 -2.37
N SER A 53 -4.72 8.77 -2.10
CA SER A 53 -3.71 9.60 -2.74
C SER A 53 -2.28 9.09 -2.50
N TYR A 54 -1.97 8.69 -1.28
CA TYR A 54 -0.67 8.07 -0.94
C TYR A 54 -0.45 6.76 -1.69
N SER A 55 -1.50 5.93 -1.80
CA SER A 55 -1.45 4.65 -2.52
C SER A 55 -1.27 4.85 -4.02
N LEU A 56 -1.98 5.81 -4.63
CA LEU A 56 -1.79 6.17 -6.04
C LEU A 56 -0.37 6.73 -6.29
N TYR A 57 0.12 7.58 -5.39
CA TYR A 57 1.46 8.15 -5.51
C TYR A 57 2.55 7.07 -5.40
N SER A 58 2.45 6.17 -4.42
CA SER A 58 3.45 5.11 -4.24
C SER A 58 3.48 4.13 -5.42
N LEU A 59 2.32 3.78 -5.96
CA LEU A 59 2.21 2.98 -7.18
C LEU A 59 2.73 3.75 -8.40
N GLY A 60 2.34 5.02 -8.55
CA GLY A 60 2.78 5.88 -9.65
C GLY A 60 4.30 6.05 -9.67
N LEU A 61 4.93 6.29 -8.51
CA LEU A 61 6.37 6.30 -8.39
C LEU A 61 7.00 4.96 -8.77
N GLY A 62 6.39 3.84 -8.34
CA GLY A 62 6.84 2.51 -8.73
C GLY A 62 6.82 2.29 -10.24
N LEU A 63 5.79 2.78 -10.94
CA LEU A 63 5.67 2.71 -12.39
C LEU A 63 6.66 3.63 -13.12
N VAL A 64 6.89 4.84 -12.61
CA VAL A 64 7.88 5.77 -13.19
C VAL A 64 9.31 5.24 -12.98
N GLN A 65 9.56 4.59 -11.85
CA GLN A 65 10.85 4.00 -11.49
C GLN A 65 10.96 2.52 -11.89
N PHE A 66 10.01 2.00 -12.68
CA PHE A 66 10.15 0.69 -13.30
C PHE A 66 11.34 0.82 -14.25
N HIS A 67 12.52 0.47 -13.74
CA HIS A 67 13.68 0.29 -14.59
C HIS A 67 13.26 -0.76 -15.60
N ASP A 68 13.34 -0.43 -16.89
CA ASP A 68 13.53 -1.47 -17.89
C ASP A 68 14.62 -2.38 -17.29
N THR A 69 14.31 -3.66 -17.14
CA THR A 69 15.23 -4.65 -16.55
C THR A 69 15.85 -5.41 -17.71
N PRO A 70 16.76 -4.77 -18.50
CA PRO A 70 17.38 -5.43 -19.64
C PRO A 70 18.13 -6.69 -19.20
N GLU A 71 18.70 -6.67 -17.99
CA GLU A 71 19.39 -7.82 -17.40
C GLU A 71 18.43 -9.00 -17.15
N ALA A 72 17.22 -8.76 -16.64
CA ALA A 72 16.23 -9.83 -16.45
C ALA A 72 15.73 -10.37 -17.79
N TYR A 73 15.54 -9.49 -18.79
CA TYR A 73 15.20 -9.89 -20.16
C TYR A 73 16.31 -10.75 -20.79
N GLU A 74 17.58 -10.36 -20.67
CA GLU A 74 18.72 -11.11 -21.19
C GLU A 74 18.90 -12.45 -20.46
N SER A 75 18.71 -12.49 -19.14
CA SER A 75 18.74 -13.73 -18.35
C SER A 75 17.65 -14.71 -18.82
N LEU A 76 16.42 -14.22 -18.98
CA LEU A 76 15.30 -15.03 -19.48
C LEU A 76 15.56 -15.57 -20.89
N LEU A 77 16.13 -14.77 -21.79
CA LEU A 77 16.49 -15.24 -23.13
C LEU A 77 17.56 -16.33 -23.10
N ARG A 78 18.56 -16.23 -22.20
CA ARG A 78 19.55 -17.29 -22.01
C ARG A 78 18.92 -18.59 -21.50
N GLU A 79 18.04 -18.49 -20.51
CA GLU A 79 17.31 -19.65 -19.97
C GLU A 79 16.44 -20.32 -21.05
N ILE A 80 15.77 -19.54 -21.90
CA ILE A 80 15.00 -20.07 -23.04
C ILE A 80 15.91 -20.80 -24.02
N SER A 81 17.08 -20.24 -24.36
CA SER A 81 18.02 -20.89 -25.27
C SER A 81 18.51 -22.22 -24.70
N GLN A 82 18.88 -22.24 -23.42
CA GLN A 82 19.33 -23.46 -22.76
C GLN A 82 18.23 -24.52 -22.73
N ALA A 83 17.00 -24.14 -22.37
CA ALA A 83 15.86 -25.06 -22.37
C ALA A 83 15.54 -25.61 -23.77
N LYS A 84 15.65 -24.78 -24.83
CA LYS A 84 15.50 -25.24 -26.22
C LYS A 84 16.56 -26.27 -26.59
N ASP A 85 17.82 -26.05 -26.20
CA ASP A 85 18.92 -26.98 -26.47
C ASP A 85 18.76 -28.30 -25.70
N GLU A 86 18.33 -28.24 -24.44
CA GLU A 86 18.00 -29.44 -23.65
C GLU A 86 16.88 -30.25 -24.31
N LEU A 87 15.79 -29.61 -24.73
CA LEU A 87 14.67 -30.28 -25.42
C LEU A 87 15.11 -30.92 -26.74
N ARG A 88 15.98 -30.25 -27.51
CA ARG A 88 16.58 -30.81 -28.73
C ARG A 88 17.45 -32.03 -28.43
N ASN A 89 18.22 -32.01 -27.34
CA ASN A 89 19.00 -33.16 -26.89
C ASN A 89 18.10 -34.34 -26.49
N TYR A 90 16.89 -34.08 -25.99
CA TYR A 90 15.86 -35.09 -25.74
C TYR A 90 15.08 -35.52 -27.00
N GLY A 91 15.45 -35.04 -28.19
CA GLY A 91 14.83 -35.41 -29.46
C GLY A 91 13.51 -34.70 -29.76
N VAL A 92 13.17 -33.64 -29.01
CA VAL A 92 11.98 -32.83 -29.24
C VAL A 92 12.32 -31.66 -30.17
N SER A 93 11.62 -31.52 -31.29
CA SER A 93 11.78 -30.40 -32.21
C SER A 93 11.17 -29.13 -31.61
N VAL A 94 12.01 -28.10 -31.40
CA VAL A 94 11.59 -26.79 -30.89
C VAL A 94 12.11 -25.72 -31.86
N ASP A 95 11.20 -25.06 -32.57
CA ASP A 95 11.43 -23.85 -33.38
C ASP A 95 11.07 -22.60 -32.56
#